data_AF-A0A2N2PQV0-F1
#
_entry.id   AF-A0A2N2PQV0-F1
#
_cell.length_a   1.000
_cell.length_b   1.000
_cell.length_c   1.000
_cell.angle_alpha   90.00
_cell.angle_beta   90.00
_cell.angle_gamma   90.00
#
_symmetry.space_group_name_H-M   'P 1'
#
loop_
_entity.id
_entity.type
_entity.pdbx_description
1 polymer ?
#
loop_
_entity_poly.entity_id
_entity_poly.type
_entity_poly.pdbx_seq_one_letter_code
_entity_poly.pdbx_strand_id
1 'polypeptide(L)'
;MAELASSPSTYADTIGDLPGSACMSEAPWGRCNRWLTCITVEPAQFGVDREAIRLTLEAENIEARPLWKPMHLQPVFASREHVGRRGS
;
A
#
# COMPACT_ATOMS: atom_id res chain seq x y z
N MET A 1 -6.03 30.51 0.35
CA MET A 1 -4.89 29.64 0.71
C MET A 1 -5.49 28.38 1.32
N ALA A 2 -5.83 27.39 0.49
CA ALA A 2 -6.57 26.21 0.94
C ALA A 2 -5.69 25.38 1.89
N GLU A 3 -6.16 25.24 3.12
CA GLU A 3 -5.60 24.38 4.15
C GLU A 3 -5.79 22.92 3.71
N LEU A 4 -4.73 22.28 3.24
CA LEU A 4 -4.69 20.84 2.95
C LEU A 4 -4.64 20.07 4.28
N ALA A 5 -5.69 20.18 5.08
CA ALA A 5 -5.97 19.19 6.09
C ALA A 5 -6.36 17.90 5.33
N SER A 6 -5.40 16.98 5.21
CA SER A 6 -5.58 15.65 4.63
C SER A 6 -6.62 14.88 5.45
N SER A 7 -7.91 15.06 5.13
CA SER A 7 -8.97 14.19 5.60
C SER A 7 -8.68 12.77 5.12
N PRO A 8 -8.87 11.72 5.93
CA PRO A 8 -8.78 10.32 5.51
C PRO A 8 -9.49 9.98 4.19
N SER A 9 -10.50 10.78 3.85
CA SER A 9 -11.29 10.62 2.65
C SER A 9 -10.49 10.96 1.39
N THR A 10 -9.60 11.97 1.38
CA THR A 10 -9.05 12.50 0.12
C THR A 10 -8.26 11.46 -0.69
N TYR A 11 -7.41 10.65 -0.05
CA TYR A 11 -6.70 9.56 -0.75
C TYR A 11 -7.64 8.41 -1.15
N ALA A 12 -8.61 8.06 -0.29
CA ALA A 12 -9.56 6.99 -0.59
C ALA A 12 -10.48 7.39 -1.76
N ASP A 13 -10.95 8.63 -1.77
CA ASP A 13 -11.85 9.19 -2.78
C ASP A 13 -11.15 9.43 -4.13
N THR A 14 -9.82 9.62 -4.13
CA THR A 14 -9.06 9.89 -5.38
C THR A 14 -8.40 8.65 -5.94
N ILE A 15 -7.72 7.87 -5.10
CA ILE A 15 -6.95 6.69 -5.53
C ILE A 15 -7.82 5.43 -5.48
N GLY A 16 -8.77 5.34 -4.55
CA GLY A 16 -9.63 4.15 -4.40
C GLY A 16 -10.57 3.91 -5.58
N ASP A 17 -10.90 4.96 -6.35
CA ASP A 17 -11.78 4.88 -7.51
C ASP A 17 -11.05 4.56 -8.83
N LEU A 18 -9.72 4.49 -8.82
CA LEU A 18 -8.94 4.15 -10.01
C LEU A 18 -9.02 2.63 -10.28
N PRO A 19 -9.16 2.21 -11.56
CA PRO A 19 -9.27 0.80 -11.91
C PRO A 19 -8.00 0.04 -11.55
N GLY A 20 -8.15 -1.04 -10.78
CA GLY A 20 -7.03 -1.87 -10.37
C GLY A 20 -6.23 -1.34 -9.17
N SER A 21 -6.68 -0.29 -8.48
CA SER A 21 -6.11 0.09 -7.18
C SER A 21 -7.13 0.00 -6.06
N ALA A 22 -6.67 -0.37 -4.86
CA ALA A 22 -7.52 -0.38 -3.68
C ALA A 22 -6.76 0.13 -2.45
N CYS A 23 -7.44 0.92 -1.63
CA CYS A 23 -6.93 1.35 -0.32
C CYS A 23 -7.21 0.30 0.76
N MET A 24 -6.44 0.33 1.84
CA MET A 24 -6.70 -0.50 3.02
C MET A 24 -8.10 -0.23 3.59
N SER A 25 -8.91 -1.27 3.76
CA SER A 25 -10.23 -1.19 4.39
C SER A 25 -10.12 -1.05 5.92
N GLU A 26 -11.08 -0.33 6.52
CA GLU A 26 -11.15 -0.17 7.96
C GLU A 26 -11.94 -1.34 8.58
N ALA A 27 -11.39 -1.95 9.63
CA ALA A 27 -12.05 -3.08 10.29
C ALA A 27 -13.28 -2.59 11.09
N PRO A 28 -14.41 -3.32 11.09
CA PRO A 28 -15.63 -2.87 11.79
C PRO A 28 -15.49 -2.72 13.32
N TRP A 29 -14.49 -3.38 13.90
CA TRP A 29 -14.26 -3.49 15.34
C TRP A 29 -13.16 -2.57 15.87
N GLY A 30 -12.62 -1.68 15.03
CA GLY A 30 -11.53 -0.78 15.42
C GLY A 30 -11.45 0.45 14.54
N ARG A 31 -10.63 1.43 14.96
CA ARG A 31 -10.34 2.62 14.16
C ARG A 31 -8.88 2.65 13.76
N CYS A 32 -8.62 2.78 12.46
CA CYS A 32 -7.26 2.93 11.95
C CYS A 32 -6.73 4.33 12.27
N ASN A 33 -5.56 4.40 12.90
CA ASN A 33 -4.88 5.68 13.15
C ASN A 33 -4.24 6.29 11.90
N ARG A 34 -4.22 5.54 10.78
CA ARG A 34 -3.73 5.94 9.46
C ARG A 34 -2.31 6.50 9.50
N TRP A 35 -1.42 5.89 10.28
CA TRP A 35 0.00 6.26 10.32
C TRP A 35 0.69 6.13 8.96
N LEU A 36 0.21 5.22 8.10
CA LEU A 36 0.62 5.07 6.70
C LEU A 36 -0.61 4.87 5.82
N THR A 37 -0.63 5.53 4.67
CA THR A 37 -1.56 5.22 3.57
C THR A 37 -0.95 4.12 2.71
N CYS A 38 -1.67 3.01 2.55
CA CYS A 38 -1.22 1.88 1.75
C CYS A 38 -2.25 1.57 0.67
N ILE A 39 -1.77 1.33 -0.54
CA ILE A 39 -2.60 0.90 -1.67
C ILE A 39 -2.09 -0.43 -2.21
N THR A 40 -3.02 -1.26 -2.67
CA THR A 40 -2.71 -2.41 -3.52
C THR A 40 -2.96 -2.03 -4.98
N VAL A 41 -2.17 -2.61 -5.88
CA VAL A 41 -2.25 -2.36 -7.32
C VAL A 41 -2.27 -3.70 -8.03
N GLU A 42 -3.27 -3.91 -8.87
CA GLU A 42 -3.40 -5.03 -9.80
C GLU A 42 -2.92 -4.58 -11.19
N PRO A 43 -1.70 -4.95 -11.62
CA PRO A 43 -1.10 -4.41 -12.84
C PRO A 43 -1.92 -4.68 -14.10
N ALA A 44 -2.66 -5.80 -14.16
CA ALA A 44 -3.49 -6.13 -15.32
C ALA A 44 -4.65 -5.14 -15.52
N GLN A 45 -5.14 -4.52 -14.45
CA GLN A 45 -6.24 -3.56 -14.49
C GLN A 45 -5.73 -2.12 -14.47
N PHE A 46 -4.67 -1.85 -13.72
CA PHE A 46 -4.09 -0.51 -13.57
C PHE A 46 -3.17 -0.12 -14.75
N GLY A 47 -2.65 -1.11 -15.49
CA GLY A 47 -1.78 -0.91 -16.66
C GLY A 47 -0.29 -0.75 -16.34
N VAL A 48 0.08 -0.55 -15.08
CA VAL A 48 1.47 -0.53 -14.59
C VAL A 48 1.57 -1.21 -13.23
N ASP A 49 2.79 -1.63 -12.87
CA ASP A 49 3.04 -2.24 -11.56
C ASP A 49 3.41 -1.21 -10.48
N ARG A 50 3.49 -1.70 -9.24
CA ARG A 50 3.84 -0.87 -8.07
C ARG A 50 5.22 -0.20 -8.15
N GLU A 51 6.17 -0.76 -8.92
CA GLU A 51 7.53 -0.23 -9.00
C GLU A 51 7.59 0.93 -10.00
N ALA A 52 6.89 0.80 -11.12
CA ALA A 52 6.69 1.89 -12.07
C ALA A 52 6.00 3.10 -11.40
N ILE A 53 5.01 2.85 -10.54
CA ILE A 53 4.37 3.90 -9.73
C ILE A 53 5.38 4.55 -8.79
N ARG A 54 6.16 3.76 -8.05
CA ARG A 54 7.18 4.25 -7.11
C ARG A 54 8.20 5.17 -7.79
N LEU A 55 8.71 4.75 -8.95
CA LEU A 55 9.69 5.51 -9.72
C LEU A 55 9.12 6.81 -10.29
N THR A 56 7.86 6.78 -10.75
CA THR A 56 7.16 7.99 -11.22
C THR A 56 6.98 9.00 -10.08
N LEU A 57 6.59 8.54 -8.89
CA LEU A 57 6.47 9.39 -7.72
C LEU A 57 7.83 9.96 -7.28
N GLU A 58 8.89 9.13 -7.31
CA GLU A 58 10.25 9.57 -6.97
C GLU A 58 10.76 10.65 -7.94
N ALA A 59 10.43 10.57 -9.23
CA ALA A 59 10.77 11.60 -10.21
C ALA A 59 10.10 12.95 -9.91
N GLU A 60 8.91 12.92 -9.31
CA GLU A 60 8.17 14.10 -8.82
C GLU A 60 8.52 14.48 -7.37
N ASN A 61 9.60 13.90 -6.82
CA ASN A 61 10.08 14.13 -5.46
C ASN A 61 9.05 13.73 -4.37
N ILE A 62 8.19 12.75 -4.67
CA ILE A 62 7.21 12.15 -3.76
C ILE A 62 7.73 10.77 -3.34
N GLU A 63 7.94 10.59 -2.04
CA GLU A 63 8.46 9.34 -1.51
C GLU A 63 7.38 8.25 -1.40
N ALA A 64 7.63 7.10 -2.02
CA ALA A 64 6.83 5.89 -1.86
C ALA A 64 7.74 4.67 -1.66
N ARG A 65 7.27 3.68 -0.90
CA ARG A 65 8.03 2.45 -0.62
C ARG A 65 7.12 1.22 -0.66
N PRO A 66 7.64 0.05 -1.12
CA PRO A 66 6.91 -1.20 -0.98
C PRO A 66 6.65 -1.52 0.50
N LEU A 67 5.49 -2.12 0.79
CA LEU A 67 5.17 -2.55 2.14
C LEU A 67 6.10 -3.69 2.58
N TRP A 68 6.21 -3.87 3.90
CA TRP A 68 7.15 -4.77 4.56
C TRP A 68 7.19 -6.16 3.91
N LYS A 69 8.40 -6.64 3.61
CA LYS A 69 8.60 -8.05 3.30
C LYS A 69 8.22 -8.87 4.55
N PRO A 70 7.36 -9.89 4.44
CA PRO A 70 6.99 -10.72 5.57
C PRO A 70 8.23 -11.23 6.32
N MET A 71 8.20 -11.13 7.65
CA MET A 71 9.37 -11.42 8.50
C MET A 71 9.95 -12.81 8.24
N HIS A 72 9.10 -13.82 8.06
CA HIS A 72 9.53 -15.20 7.79
C HIS A 72 10.23 -15.40 6.43
N LEU A 73 10.14 -14.42 5.52
CA LEU A 73 10.84 -14.44 4.22
C LEU A 73 12.14 -13.65 4.24
N GLN A 74 12.54 -13.09 5.39
CA GLN A 74 13.81 -12.42 5.51
C GLN A 74 14.96 -13.43 5.67
N PRO A 75 16.13 -13.19 5.05
CA PRO A 75 17.24 -14.15 5.04
C PRO A 75 17.67 -14.63 6.45
N VAL A 76 17.57 -13.76 7.45
CA VAL A 76 17.91 -14.08 8.85
C VAL A 76 17.02 -15.18 9.45
N PHE A 77 15.85 -15.44 8.88
CA PHE A 77 14.92 -16.49 9.32
C PHE A 77 14.86 -17.70 8.39
N ALA A 78 15.76 -17.80 7.39
CA ALA A 78 15.72 -18.86 6.38
C ALA A 78 15.79 -20.29 6.95
N SER A 79 16.40 -20.48 8.13
CA SER A 79 16.54 -21.79 8.79
C SER A 79 15.56 -22.01 9.95
N ARG A 80 14.45 -21.24 10.00
CA ARG A 80 13.48 -21.29 11.10
C ARG A 80 12.13 -21.76 10.58
N GLU A 81 11.46 -22.59 11.37
CA GLU A 81 10.07 -22.95 11.13
C GLU A 81 9.19 -21.70 11.28
N HIS A 82 8.22 -21.53 10.38
CA HIS A 82 7.23 -20.47 10.44
C HIS A 82 5.85 -21.03 10.16
N VAL A 83 4.85 -20.55 10.89
CA VAL A 83 3.45 -20.95 10.73
C VAL A 83 2.70 -19.81 10.04
N GLY A 84 2.28 -20.06 8.80
CA GLY A 84 1.54 -19.11 7.97
C GLY A 84 1.40 -19.65 6.54
N ARG A 85 0.18 -19.74 6.02
CA ARG A 85 -0.07 -20.29 4.68
C ARG A 85 0.37 -19.27 3.62
N ARG A 86 1.15 -19.71 2.62
CA ARG A 86 1.38 -18.94 1.39
C ARG A 86 0.01 -18.80 0.69
N GLY A 87 -0.51 -17.59 0.60
CA GLY A 87 -1.77 -17.32 -0.11
C GLY A 87 -1.70 -17.84 -1.55
N SER A 88 -2.76 -18.50 -2.00
CA SER A 88 -2.97 -18.97 -3.37
C SER A 88 -3.18 -17.81 -4.33
#